data_AF-A0A3N4S793-F1
#
_entry.id   AF-A0A3N4S793-F1
#
_cell.length_a   1.000
_cell.length_b   1.000
_cell.length_c   1.000
_cell.angle_alpha   90.00
_cell.angle_beta   90.00
_cell.angle_gamma   90.00
#
_symmetry.space_group_name_H-M   'P 1'
#
loop_
_entity.id
_entity.type
_entity.pdbx_description
1 polymer ?
#
loop_
_entity_poly.entity_id
_entity_poly.type
_entity_poly.pdbx_seq_one_letter_code
_entity_poly.pdbx_strand_id
1 'polypeptide(L)'
;MRGTGRAGRGRRFAAAAAVGAVLWGWTTAGPASAADSIRAQEWHLDAMHADEMWRTSTGKGITVAVVDTGVQADAPDLAGQLVPGTDLSGLPEGALADPAGHGTHMASDIAGTGKNLNGQGAYGLAPGAKILPVKINDSGGGSAENDDRYVDQLSRGITYAADHGAKVVNVSQGIGGLSPANRSKLQAAVDHARDRGALVIAAAGNSGDSGNGVQFPAALPGVVGVAGTDRDAKAWSKSQHGPQVVLAAPAVEIYGACTSGSGYCKGDGTSDSTALTSAAAALIWSVHPDWTANQVLRVMINTASNPEERSDYLGYGVIRPRIALTSPGDPGPADVSPLPGAGAGAGAAASPGAGKSGAADQPGGAASDAASAAPEGSAPAESSAPEATGQQSSGSGSLPLVVGGAVAGVLVLVLVAVLVVRRNRSTGPGPVPPGAPYGVPPQQQPYAPQPPAPQPYGQQPAAPPAAPPRYGQQPPYGRPAAPPAAPPGYGQQPPYGQQQPPSGGNPYAN
;
A
#
# COMPACT_ATOMS: atom_id res chain seq x y z
N MET A 1 -52.52 -29.12 -73.74
CA MET A 1 -51.48 -28.38 -74.50
C MET A 1 -51.46 -26.93 -74.02
N ARG A 2 -50.26 -26.39 -73.69
CA ARG A 2 -49.83 -24.96 -73.64
C ARG A 2 -50.73 -23.96 -72.88
N GLY A 3 -50.24 -23.04 -72.03
CA GLY A 3 -48.89 -22.61 -71.71
C GLY A 3 -48.89 -21.42 -70.73
N THR A 4 -47.70 -21.12 -70.18
CA THR A 4 -47.08 -19.80 -69.87
C THR A 4 -47.98 -18.56 -69.73
N GLY A 5 -47.82 -17.63 -68.78
CA GLY A 5 -46.77 -17.36 -67.79
C GLY A 5 -46.88 -15.89 -67.34
N ARG A 6 -46.33 -15.52 -66.17
CA ARG A 6 -45.86 -14.15 -65.86
C ARG A 6 -45.15 -14.13 -64.51
N ALA A 7 -43.84 -13.94 -64.48
CA ALA A 7 -43.14 -13.37 -63.34
C ALA A 7 -41.82 -12.78 -63.80
N GLY A 8 -41.77 -11.46 -63.94
CA GLY A 8 -40.58 -10.71 -64.26
C GLY A 8 -40.59 -9.38 -63.51
N ARG A 9 -39.45 -9.10 -62.88
CA ARG A 9 -39.01 -7.83 -62.25
C ARG A 9 -39.54 -7.56 -60.84
N GLY A 10 -38.65 -7.80 -59.88
CA GLY A 10 -38.77 -7.24 -58.53
C GLY A 10 -37.73 -7.79 -57.58
N ARG A 11 -36.44 -7.76 -57.93
CA ARG A 11 -35.36 -8.18 -57.02
C ARG A 11 -33.96 -7.78 -57.50
N ARG A 12 -33.73 -6.49 -57.76
CA ARG A 12 -32.36 -5.98 -57.99
C ARG A 12 -32.02 -4.64 -57.32
N PHE A 13 -32.84 -4.12 -56.41
CA PHE A 13 -32.57 -2.84 -55.72
C PHE A 13 -32.53 -2.91 -54.18
N ALA A 14 -32.48 -4.10 -53.57
CA ALA A 14 -32.42 -4.23 -52.10
C ALA A 14 -31.07 -4.73 -51.56
N ALA A 15 -30.06 -4.94 -52.40
CA ALA A 15 -28.76 -5.51 -51.97
C ALA A 15 -27.61 -4.49 -51.86
N ALA A 16 -27.82 -3.22 -52.27
CA ALA A 16 -26.77 -2.20 -52.24
C ALA A 16 -26.81 -1.27 -51.00
N ALA A 17 -27.93 -1.23 -50.27
CA ALA A 17 -28.05 -0.38 -49.08
C ALA A 17 -27.60 -1.06 -47.77
N ALA A 18 -27.53 -2.40 -47.73
CA ALA A 18 -27.20 -3.15 -46.52
C ALA A 18 -25.68 -3.35 -46.29
N VAL A 19 -24.84 -3.13 -47.30
CA VAL A 19 -23.37 -3.28 -47.17
C VAL A 19 -22.70 -1.97 -46.71
N GLY A 20 -23.30 -0.80 -46.97
CA GLY A 20 -22.78 0.48 -46.51
C GLY A 20 -22.95 0.73 -45.00
N ALA A 21 -24.04 0.23 -44.41
CA ALA A 21 -24.34 0.44 -42.99
C ALA A 21 -23.53 -0.46 -42.04
N VAL A 22 -22.99 -1.58 -42.52
CA VAL A 22 -22.13 -2.47 -41.73
C VAL A 22 -20.67 -1.99 -41.72
N LEU A 23 -20.26 -1.17 -42.69
CA LEU A 23 -18.90 -0.61 -42.75
C LEU A 23 -18.75 0.76 -42.07
N TRP A 24 -19.84 1.36 -41.58
CA TRP A 24 -19.83 2.61 -40.82
C TRP A 24 -20.14 2.44 -39.33
N GLY A 25 -20.59 1.24 -38.91
CA GLY A 25 -20.94 0.93 -37.52
C GLY A 25 -19.78 0.38 -36.66
N TRP A 26 -18.58 0.25 -37.23
CA TRP A 26 -17.43 -0.41 -36.59
C TRP A 26 -16.19 0.49 -36.50
N THR A 27 -16.36 1.81 -36.33
CA THR A 27 -15.19 2.72 -36.21
C THR A 27 -15.35 3.85 -35.19
N THR A 28 -16.33 3.81 -34.27
CA THR A 28 -16.45 4.85 -33.22
C THR A 28 -16.14 4.35 -31.81
N ALA A 29 -15.31 3.32 -31.66
CA ALA A 29 -14.43 3.31 -30.48
C ALA A 29 -13.29 4.27 -30.83
N GLY A 30 -13.47 5.55 -30.53
CA GLY A 30 -12.35 6.50 -30.56
C GLY A 30 -11.21 5.94 -29.70
N PRO A 31 -9.95 6.35 -29.92
CA PRO A 31 -8.89 6.01 -28.98
C PRO A 31 -9.38 6.38 -27.58
N ALA A 32 -9.28 5.44 -26.62
CA ALA A 32 -9.54 5.74 -25.21
C ALA A 32 -8.81 7.05 -24.91
N SER A 33 -9.56 8.09 -24.54
CA SER A 33 -8.94 9.38 -24.34
C SER A 33 -8.00 9.26 -23.14
N ALA A 34 -6.93 10.06 -23.08
CA ALA A 34 -6.06 10.06 -21.89
C ALA A 34 -6.85 10.29 -20.59
N ALA A 35 -8.02 10.95 -20.67
CA ALA A 35 -8.95 11.18 -19.57
C ALA A 35 -9.70 9.93 -19.07
N ASP A 36 -9.71 8.84 -19.85
CA ASP A 36 -10.36 7.57 -19.49
C ASP A 36 -9.36 6.51 -19.00
N SER A 37 -8.06 6.84 -18.94
CA SER A 37 -7.02 5.93 -18.44
C SER A 37 -7.17 5.64 -16.95
N ILE A 38 -6.59 4.54 -16.48
CA ILE A 38 -6.55 4.24 -15.04
C ILE A 38 -5.73 5.32 -14.32
N ARG A 39 -4.57 5.69 -14.87
CA ARG A 39 -3.74 6.77 -14.32
C ARG A 39 -4.49 8.11 -14.20
N ALA A 40 -5.40 8.43 -15.11
CA ALA A 40 -6.20 9.66 -15.02
C ALA A 40 -7.29 9.60 -13.93
N GLN A 41 -7.64 8.40 -13.44
CA GLN A 41 -8.59 8.22 -12.33
C GLN A 41 -7.89 8.27 -10.95
N GLU A 42 -6.57 8.12 -10.91
CA GLU A 42 -5.72 8.18 -9.70
C GLU A 42 -5.52 9.62 -9.19
N TRP A 43 -6.62 10.29 -8.83
CA TRP A 43 -6.62 11.69 -8.36
C TRP A 43 -5.64 11.93 -7.21
N HIS A 44 -5.43 10.92 -6.37
CA HIS A 44 -4.57 11.00 -5.20
C HIS A 44 -3.12 11.22 -5.59
N LEU A 45 -2.65 10.63 -6.71
CA LEU A 45 -1.31 10.87 -7.23
C LEU A 45 -1.15 12.30 -7.77
N ASP A 46 -2.20 12.85 -8.38
CA ASP A 46 -2.18 14.24 -8.86
C ASP A 46 -2.16 15.21 -7.67
N ALA A 47 -3.01 14.98 -6.66
CA ALA A 47 -3.05 15.79 -5.44
C ALA A 47 -1.72 15.73 -4.65
N MET A 48 -1.03 14.59 -4.69
CA MET A 48 0.30 14.43 -4.08
C MET A 48 1.45 14.95 -4.95
N HIS A 49 1.18 15.29 -6.22
CA HIS A 49 2.16 15.69 -7.24
C HIS A 49 3.19 14.58 -7.56
N ALA A 50 2.73 13.35 -7.79
CA ALA A 50 3.58 12.18 -8.02
C ALA A 50 4.56 12.36 -9.20
N ASP A 51 4.10 12.93 -10.33
CA ASP A 51 4.94 13.16 -11.51
C ASP A 51 6.15 14.08 -11.23
N GLU A 52 6.02 15.01 -10.28
CA GLU A 52 7.13 15.85 -9.83
C GLU A 52 8.10 15.04 -8.96
N MET A 53 7.55 14.27 -8.01
CA MET A 53 8.34 13.45 -7.09
C MET A 53 9.16 12.39 -7.80
N TRP A 54 8.60 11.74 -8.83
CA TRP A 54 9.28 10.68 -9.59
C TRP A 54 10.53 11.13 -10.34
N ARG A 55 10.69 12.44 -10.57
CA ARG A 55 11.94 13.02 -11.11
C ARG A 55 13.08 12.96 -10.10
N THR A 56 12.76 12.96 -8.81
CA THR A 56 13.72 12.93 -7.70
C THR A 56 13.88 11.52 -7.15
N SER A 57 12.77 10.82 -6.90
CA SER A 57 12.75 9.48 -6.31
C SER A 57 11.58 8.67 -6.83
N THR A 58 11.83 7.40 -7.12
CA THR A 58 10.78 6.40 -7.36
C THR A 58 10.70 5.36 -6.24
N GLY A 59 11.48 5.50 -5.16
CA GLY A 59 11.57 4.50 -4.10
C GLY A 59 12.52 3.34 -4.42
N LYS A 60 13.33 3.48 -5.47
CA LYS A 60 14.28 2.47 -5.92
C LYS A 60 15.24 2.03 -4.79
N GLY A 61 15.40 0.73 -4.64
CA GLY A 61 16.30 0.14 -3.64
C GLY A 61 15.67 -0.05 -2.26
N ILE A 62 14.41 0.35 -2.09
CA ILE A 62 13.65 0.11 -0.87
C ILE A 62 12.67 -1.05 -1.07
N THR A 63 12.66 -1.98 -0.12
CA THR A 63 11.66 -3.05 -0.04
C THR A 63 10.61 -2.67 1.01
N VAL A 64 9.35 -2.69 0.59
CA VAL A 64 8.16 -2.55 1.43
C VAL A 64 7.50 -3.92 1.56
N ALA A 65 7.35 -4.42 2.79
CA ALA A 65 6.57 -5.61 3.04
C ALA A 65 5.09 -5.26 3.12
N VAL A 66 4.26 -6.07 2.46
CA VAL A 66 2.80 -5.95 2.49
C VAL A 66 2.28 -7.17 3.24
N VAL A 67 1.96 -6.99 4.52
CA VAL A 67 1.37 -8.02 5.39
C VAL A 67 -0.14 -7.96 5.20
N ASP A 68 -0.69 -8.84 4.36
CA ASP A 68 -2.05 -8.70 3.80
C ASP A 68 -2.59 -10.04 3.25
N THR A 69 -3.61 -10.01 2.38
CA THR A 69 -4.27 -11.19 1.77
C THR A 69 -3.45 -11.95 0.73
N GLY A 70 -2.21 -11.50 0.47
CA GLY A 70 -1.34 -11.96 -0.61
C GLY A 70 -1.21 -10.90 -1.71
N VAL A 71 -0.43 -11.19 -2.76
CA VAL A 71 -0.32 -10.30 -3.93
C VAL A 71 -0.35 -11.13 -5.21
N GLN A 72 -1.22 -10.80 -6.15
CA GLN A 72 -1.31 -11.52 -7.43
C GLN A 72 -0.03 -11.33 -8.25
N ALA A 73 0.73 -12.41 -8.48
CA ALA A 73 2.02 -12.36 -9.16
C ALA A 73 1.97 -11.91 -10.62
N ASP A 74 0.88 -12.23 -11.33
CA ASP A 74 0.71 -11.90 -12.74
C ASP A 74 -0.10 -10.61 -12.98
N ALA A 75 -0.34 -9.81 -11.93
CA ALA A 75 -0.89 -8.47 -12.04
C ALA A 75 0.03 -7.61 -12.94
N PRO A 76 -0.41 -7.19 -14.14
CA PRO A 76 0.49 -6.58 -15.13
C PRO A 76 1.17 -5.29 -14.65
N ASP A 77 0.47 -4.49 -13.84
CA ASP A 77 1.02 -3.25 -13.29
C ASP A 77 2.03 -3.49 -12.17
N LEU A 78 2.11 -4.70 -11.59
CA LEU A 78 3.13 -5.07 -10.60
C LEU A 78 4.31 -5.85 -11.21
N ALA A 79 4.36 -5.95 -12.54
CA ALA A 79 5.39 -6.72 -13.24
C ALA A 79 6.82 -6.28 -12.86
N GLY A 80 7.55 -7.24 -12.27
CA GLY A 80 8.93 -7.06 -11.81
C GLY A 80 9.08 -6.37 -10.46
N GLN A 81 7.99 -6.06 -9.74
CA GLN A 81 8.03 -5.36 -8.45
C GLN A 81 8.06 -6.30 -7.25
N LEU A 82 7.63 -7.55 -7.42
CA LEU A 82 7.55 -8.52 -6.34
C LEU A 82 8.89 -9.23 -6.13
N VAL A 83 9.30 -9.35 -4.87
CA VAL A 83 10.34 -10.29 -4.44
C VAL A 83 9.70 -11.55 -3.83
N PRO A 84 10.45 -12.66 -3.66
CA PRO A 84 9.90 -13.85 -3.00
C PRO A 84 9.34 -13.52 -1.61
N GLY A 85 8.08 -13.87 -1.39
CA GLY A 85 7.34 -13.64 -0.15
C GLY A 85 7.13 -14.90 0.69
N THR A 86 6.29 -14.78 1.73
CA THR A 86 5.90 -15.91 2.59
C THR A 86 4.38 -16.00 2.76
N ASP A 87 3.89 -17.23 2.94
CA ASP A 87 2.50 -17.51 3.25
C ASP A 87 2.38 -18.04 4.68
N LEU A 88 1.69 -17.28 5.52
CA LEU A 88 1.37 -17.60 6.90
C LEU A 88 -0.13 -17.87 7.08
N SER A 89 -0.94 -17.69 6.03
CA SER A 89 -2.39 -17.80 6.10
C SER A 89 -2.87 -19.21 6.40
N GLY A 90 -2.13 -20.24 5.96
CA GLY A 90 -2.59 -21.62 5.97
C GLY A 90 -3.69 -21.89 4.92
N LEU A 91 -3.84 -20.99 3.94
CA LEU A 91 -4.66 -21.17 2.74
C LEU A 91 -3.81 -21.75 1.59
N PRO A 92 -4.43 -22.29 0.53
CA PRO A 92 -3.68 -22.73 -0.65
C PRO A 92 -3.07 -21.55 -1.44
N GLU A 93 -2.24 -21.90 -2.43
CA GLU A 93 -1.73 -21.01 -3.50
C GLU A 93 -0.59 -20.03 -3.12
N GLY A 94 -0.14 -20.02 -1.87
CA GLY A 94 1.06 -19.28 -1.46
C GLY A 94 0.87 -17.75 -1.44
N ALA A 95 1.96 -17.03 -1.19
CA ALA A 95 1.96 -15.57 -1.00
C ALA A 95 1.69 -14.77 -2.28
N LEU A 96 1.87 -15.41 -3.44
CA LEU A 96 1.75 -14.82 -4.77
C LEU A 96 0.36 -15.00 -5.41
N ALA A 97 -0.60 -15.44 -4.61
CA ALA A 97 -2.01 -15.56 -4.97
C ALA A 97 -2.86 -14.78 -3.97
N ASP A 98 -3.77 -13.98 -4.49
CA ASP A 98 -4.61 -13.07 -3.72
C ASP A 98 -6.08 -13.15 -4.18
N PRO A 99 -6.81 -14.20 -3.77
CA PRO A 99 -8.22 -14.35 -4.14
C PRO A 99 -9.12 -13.25 -3.55
N ALA A 100 -8.68 -12.53 -2.51
CA ALA A 100 -9.42 -11.42 -1.92
C ALA A 100 -9.19 -10.09 -2.67
N GLY A 101 -7.98 -9.89 -3.23
CA GLY A 101 -7.63 -8.73 -4.05
C GLY A 101 -7.14 -7.51 -3.28
N HIS A 102 -7.26 -7.51 -1.96
CA HIS A 102 -6.90 -6.37 -1.12
C HIS A 102 -5.39 -6.14 -1.09
N GLY A 103 -4.58 -7.17 -0.80
CA GLY A 103 -3.13 -7.03 -0.79
C GLY A 103 -2.53 -6.68 -2.15
N THR A 104 -3.15 -7.13 -3.26
CA THR A 104 -2.80 -6.70 -4.62
C THR A 104 -3.07 -5.20 -4.81
N HIS A 105 -4.19 -4.69 -4.32
CA HIS A 105 -4.50 -3.26 -4.32
C HIS A 105 -3.46 -2.47 -3.52
N MET A 106 -3.15 -2.89 -2.30
CA MET A 106 -2.14 -2.22 -1.46
C MET A 106 -0.76 -2.21 -2.11
N ALA A 107 -0.36 -3.34 -2.72
CA ALA A 107 0.89 -3.42 -3.47
C ALA A 107 0.88 -2.49 -4.70
N SER A 108 -0.27 -2.34 -5.37
CA SER A 108 -0.45 -1.40 -6.48
C SER A 108 -0.28 0.05 -6.03
N ASP A 109 -0.94 0.47 -4.96
CA ASP A 109 -0.85 1.84 -4.44
C ASP A 109 0.58 2.19 -4.00
N ILE A 110 1.34 1.19 -3.54
CA ILE A 110 2.74 1.37 -3.19
C ILE A 110 3.62 1.44 -4.43
N ALA A 111 3.59 0.42 -5.29
CA ALA A 111 4.65 0.16 -6.27
C ALA A 111 4.15 -0.18 -7.69
N GLY A 112 2.88 0.07 -8.00
CA GLY A 112 2.33 -0.06 -9.35
C GLY A 112 3.17 0.68 -10.38
N THR A 113 3.49 0.02 -11.48
CA THR A 113 4.38 0.54 -12.53
C THR A 113 3.63 1.23 -13.66
N GLY A 114 2.30 1.09 -13.70
CA GLY A 114 1.42 1.62 -14.73
C GLY A 114 1.67 1.12 -16.14
N LYS A 115 2.54 0.11 -16.30
CA LYS A 115 2.99 -0.40 -17.61
C LYS A 115 1.86 -1.07 -18.39
N ASN A 116 0.81 -1.53 -17.73
CA ASN A 116 -0.34 -2.09 -18.42
C ASN A 116 -1.02 -1.03 -19.30
N LEU A 117 -1.86 -1.48 -20.23
CA LEU A 117 -2.61 -0.60 -21.13
C LEU A 117 -1.71 0.41 -21.89
N ASN A 118 -0.49 0.01 -22.23
CA ASN A 118 0.53 0.85 -22.89
C ASN A 118 0.97 2.07 -22.05
N GLY A 119 1.22 1.87 -20.75
CA GLY A 119 1.65 2.95 -19.85
C GLY A 119 0.49 3.74 -19.22
N GLN A 120 -0.74 3.24 -19.36
CA GLN A 120 -1.98 3.88 -18.90
C GLN A 120 -2.67 3.07 -17.80
N GLY A 121 -1.98 2.08 -17.23
CA GLY A 121 -2.42 1.26 -16.11
C GLY A 121 -2.32 2.00 -14.76
N ALA A 122 -2.39 1.23 -13.67
CA ALA A 122 -2.31 1.78 -12.32
C ALA A 122 -0.87 2.03 -11.87
N TYR A 123 -0.60 3.23 -11.38
CA TYR A 123 0.68 3.61 -10.79
C TYR A 123 0.59 3.62 -9.27
N GLY A 124 1.66 3.15 -8.62
CA GLY A 124 1.86 3.37 -7.20
C GLY A 124 2.63 4.66 -6.95
N LEU A 125 2.56 5.17 -5.72
CA LEU A 125 3.28 6.39 -5.35
C LEU A 125 4.81 6.21 -5.40
N ALA A 126 5.32 4.99 -5.15
CA ALA A 126 6.74 4.62 -5.21
C ALA A 126 7.00 3.49 -6.24
N PRO A 127 6.87 3.77 -7.56
CA PRO A 127 6.87 2.76 -8.63
C PRO A 127 8.22 2.07 -8.86
N GLY A 128 9.27 2.48 -8.15
CA GLY A 128 10.60 1.86 -8.15
C GLY A 128 10.89 0.98 -6.93
N ALA A 129 10.03 1.01 -5.90
CA ALA A 129 10.16 0.16 -4.72
C ALA A 129 9.92 -1.32 -5.06
N LYS A 130 10.35 -2.22 -4.17
CA LYS A 130 10.02 -3.65 -4.23
C LYS A 130 8.98 -4.00 -3.19
N ILE A 131 8.10 -4.93 -3.53
CA ILE A 131 7.08 -5.47 -2.63
C ILE A 131 7.53 -6.84 -2.16
N LEU A 132 7.57 -7.03 -0.84
CA LEU A 132 7.70 -8.33 -0.18
C LEU A 132 6.30 -8.79 0.25
N PRO A 133 5.64 -9.73 -0.46
CA PRO A 133 4.33 -10.22 -0.09
C PRO A 133 4.41 -11.09 1.17
N VAL A 134 3.59 -10.77 2.18
CA VAL A 134 3.47 -11.56 3.42
C VAL A 134 2.00 -11.88 3.62
N LYS A 135 1.58 -13.07 3.20
CA LYS A 135 0.17 -13.46 3.20
C LYS A 135 -0.27 -13.95 4.57
N ILE A 136 -1.34 -13.37 5.11
CA ILE A 136 -2.03 -13.80 6.34
C ILE A 136 -3.48 -14.19 6.00
N ASN A 137 -4.16 -14.88 6.92
CA ASN A 137 -5.55 -15.31 6.68
C ASN A 137 -6.51 -14.14 6.94
N ASP A 138 -6.59 -13.22 5.98
CA ASP A 138 -7.51 -12.09 5.99
C ASP A 138 -8.43 -12.14 4.75
N SER A 139 -9.56 -11.46 4.85
CA SER A 139 -10.52 -11.26 3.75
C SER A 139 -10.44 -9.87 3.12
N GLY A 140 -9.62 -8.94 3.65
CA GLY A 140 -9.41 -7.61 3.07
C GLY A 140 -10.46 -6.56 3.46
N GLY A 141 -11.13 -6.73 4.61
CA GLY A 141 -12.23 -5.87 5.07
C GLY A 141 -11.86 -4.77 6.08
N GLY A 142 -10.58 -4.63 6.43
CA GLY A 142 -10.11 -3.63 7.41
C GLY A 142 -10.42 -3.93 8.88
N SER A 143 -11.15 -5.02 9.18
CA SER A 143 -11.34 -5.58 10.53
C SER A 143 -11.25 -7.10 10.47
N ALA A 144 -10.18 -7.66 11.04
CA ALA A 144 -9.99 -9.11 11.09
C ALA A 144 -10.72 -9.76 12.27
N GLU A 145 -10.95 -11.07 12.19
CA GLU A 145 -11.45 -11.86 13.32
C GLU A 145 -10.44 -11.80 14.48
N ASN A 146 -10.92 -11.43 15.67
CA ASN A 146 -10.11 -11.40 16.89
C ASN A 146 -9.91 -12.82 17.44
N ASP A 147 -9.12 -13.62 16.72
CA ASP A 147 -8.67 -14.96 17.09
C ASP A 147 -7.14 -14.98 17.25
N ASP A 148 -6.67 -15.81 18.18
CA ASP A 148 -5.26 -16.07 18.48
C ASP A 148 -4.47 -16.48 17.24
N ARG A 149 -5.09 -17.22 16.30
CA ARG A 149 -4.48 -17.59 15.03
C ARG A 149 -4.13 -16.34 14.20
N TYR A 150 -5.06 -15.40 14.06
CA TYR A 150 -4.83 -14.21 13.26
C TYR A 150 -3.71 -13.35 13.88
N VAL A 151 -3.73 -13.17 15.20
CA VAL A 151 -2.67 -12.45 15.92
C VAL A 151 -1.31 -13.15 15.76
N ASP A 152 -1.26 -14.48 15.78
CA ASP A 152 -0.04 -15.24 15.49
C ASP A 152 0.50 -14.96 14.08
N GLN A 153 -0.37 -15.04 13.08
CA GLN A 153 0.00 -14.81 11.68
C GLN A 153 0.50 -13.39 11.46
N LEU A 154 -0.21 -12.39 11.99
CA LEU A 154 0.18 -10.99 11.90
C LEU A 154 1.53 -10.73 12.60
N SER A 155 1.70 -11.24 13.83
CA SER A 155 2.94 -11.08 14.60
C SER A 155 4.13 -11.70 13.85
N ARG A 156 3.97 -12.94 13.35
CA ARG A 156 4.99 -13.62 12.55
C ARG A 156 5.26 -12.93 11.22
N GLY A 157 4.23 -12.32 10.61
CA GLY A 157 4.37 -11.57 9.37
C GLY A 157 5.23 -10.32 9.54
N ILE A 158 4.98 -9.55 10.60
CA ILE A 158 5.79 -8.37 10.97
C ILE A 158 7.24 -8.78 11.24
N THR A 159 7.46 -9.83 12.04
CA THR A 159 8.81 -10.37 12.32
C THR A 159 9.51 -10.82 11.03
N TYR A 160 8.84 -11.61 10.20
CA TYR A 160 9.39 -12.11 8.94
C TYR A 160 9.81 -10.97 8.01
N ALA A 161 8.95 -9.95 7.85
CA ALA A 161 9.24 -8.79 7.01
C ALA A 161 10.54 -8.09 7.42
N ALA A 162 10.71 -7.85 8.72
CA ALA A 162 11.90 -7.22 9.28
C ALA A 162 13.15 -8.09 9.10
N ASP A 163 13.04 -9.41 9.31
CA ASP A 163 14.15 -10.35 9.14
C ASP A 163 14.60 -10.47 7.68
N HIS A 164 13.69 -10.24 6.73
CA HIS A 164 13.96 -10.28 5.30
C HIS A 164 14.29 -8.91 4.71
N GLY A 165 14.67 -7.96 5.56
CA GLY A 165 15.27 -6.69 5.15
C GLY A 165 14.29 -5.66 4.59
N ALA A 166 12.97 -5.83 4.82
CA ALA A 166 12.02 -4.78 4.52
C ALA A 166 12.30 -3.54 5.40
N LYS A 167 12.39 -2.36 4.78
CA LYS A 167 12.57 -1.10 5.52
C LYS A 167 11.24 -0.56 6.05
N VAL A 168 10.14 -0.94 5.39
CA VAL A 168 8.79 -0.54 5.74
C VAL A 168 7.92 -1.78 5.77
N VAL A 169 7.13 -1.94 6.82
CA VAL A 169 6.13 -2.99 7.00
C VAL A 169 4.76 -2.32 6.96
N ASN A 170 4.04 -2.51 5.86
CA ASN A 170 2.68 -2.04 5.66
C ASN A 170 1.70 -3.09 6.23
N VAL A 171 0.89 -2.68 7.20
CA VAL A 171 -0.19 -3.48 7.79
C VAL A 171 -1.51 -2.75 7.55
N SER A 172 -2.25 -3.16 6.52
CA SER A 172 -3.48 -2.48 6.12
C SER A 172 -4.74 -2.97 6.88
N GLN A 173 -4.55 -3.68 7.99
CA GLN A 173 -5.62 -4.23 8.81
C GLN A 173 -5.48 -3.76 10.26
N GLY A 174 -6.60 -3.78 10.97
CA GLY A 174 -6.58 -3.68 12.41
C GLY A 174 -7.48 -4.72 13.10
N ILE A 175 -7.21 -4.91 14.38
CA ILE A 175 -7.96 -5.80 15.27
C ILE A 175 -8.36 -5.00 16.51
N GLY A 176 -9.66 -4.98 16.80
CA GLY A 176 -10.19 -4.44 18.06
C GLY A 176 -10.26 -5.52 19.15
N GLY A 177 -10.34 -5.10 20.41
CA GLY A 177 -10.66 -6.02 21.51
C GLY A 177 -9.59 -7.07 21.86
N LEU A 178 -8.31 -6.84 21.51
CA LEU A 178 -7.22 -7.77 21.83
C LEU A 178 -7.12 -8.05 23.34
N SER A 179 -6.96 -9.33 23.68
CA SER A 179 -6.58 -9.76 25.04
C SER A 179 -5.20 -9.17 25.43
N PRO A 180 -4.89 -9.00 26.72
CA PRO A 180 -3.58 -8.53 27.16
C PRO A 180 -2.41 -9.38 26.62
N ALA A 181 -2.59 -10.71 26.54
CA ALA A 181 -1.58 -11.62 26.01
C ALA A 181 -1.32 -11.40 24.51
N ASN A 182 -2.38 -11.26 23.71
CA ASN A 182 -2.26 -11.00 22.28
C ASN A 182 -1.68 -9.62 21.99
N ARG A 183 -2.03 -8.61 22.80
CA ARG A 183 -1.42 -7.29 22.71
C ARG A 183 0.09 -7.35 22.99
N SER A 184 0.51 -8.07 24.03
CA SER A 184 1.94 -8.24 24.34
C SER A 184 2.69 -8.99 23.24
N LYS A 185 2.07 -10.01 22.65
CA LYS A 185 2.64 -10.78 21.54
C LYS A 185 2.86 -9.90 20.31
N LEU A 186 1.85 -9.12 19.93
CA LEU A 186 1.94 -8.22 18.78
C LEU A 186 2.93 -7.08 19.03
N GLN A 187 2.99 -6.55 20.26
CA GLN A 187 4.02 -5.58 20.66
C GLN A 187 5.43 -6.12 20.48
N ALA A 188 5.70 -7.37 20.89
CA ALA A 188 7.02 -7.97 20.73
C ALA A 188 7.44 -8.08 19.25
N ALA A 189 6.49 -8.33 18.34
CA ALA A 189 6.77 -8.32 16.90
C ALA A 189 7.08 -6.92 16.36
N VAL A 190 6.36 -5.89 16.84
CA VAL A 190 6.65 -4.48 16.52
C VAL A 190 8.02 -4.07 17.03
N ASP A 191 8.35 -4.40 18.28
CA ASP A 191 9.64 -4.09 18.89
C ASP A 191 10.78 -4.76 18.11
N HIS A 192 10.61 -6.04 17.73
CA HIS A 192 11.57 -6.74 16.87
C HIS A 192 11.75 -6.02 15.53
N ALA A 193 10.67 -5.62 14.85
CA ALA A 193 10.79 -4.90 13.59
C ALA A 193 11.55 -3.58 13.73
N ARG A 194 11.33 -2.85 14.83
CA ARG A 194 12.05 -1.62 15.16
C ARG A 194 13.52 -1.86 15.46
N ASP A 195 13.85 -2.92 16.19
CA ASP A 195 15.24 -3.31 16.48
C ASP A 195 16.01 -3.70 15.20
N ARG A 196 15.30 -4.22 14.19
CA ARG A 196 15.84 -4.46 12.84
C ARG A 196 15.88 -3.21 11.96
N GLY A 197 15.44 -2.06 12.48
CA GLY A 197 15.46 -0.77 11.80
C GLY A 197 14.36 -0.58 10.76
N ALA A 198 13.25 -1.32 10.86
CA ALA A 198 12.09 -1.18 10.00
C ALA A 198 11.03 -0.25 10.62
N LEU A 199 10.30 0.49 9.78
CA LEU A 199 9.09 1.20 10.17
C LEU A 199 7.88 0.27 10.05
N VAL A 200 7.06 0.19 11.10
CA VAL A 200 5.74 -0.46 11.04
C VAL A 200 4.69 0.62 10.88
N ILE A 201 3.94 0.54 9.79
CA ILE A 201 2.91 1.53 9.42
C ILE A 201 1.59 0.77 9.31
N ALA A 202 0.56 1.24 10.03
CA ALA A 202 -0.68 0.50 10.17
C ALA A 202 -1.93 1.37 10.03
N ALA A 203 -2.97 0.77 9.44
CA ALA A 203 -4.26 1.39 9.24
C ALA A 203 -4.93 1.75 10.57
N ALA A 204 -5.44 2.97 10.70
CA ALA A 204 -6.17 3.39 11.88
C ALA A 204 -7.50 2.66 12.02
N GLY A 205 -8.15 2.24 10.92
CA GLY A 205 -9.42 1.52 10.85
C GLY A 205 -10.56 2.32 10.21
N ASN A 206 -11.65 1.65 9.84
CA ASN A 206 -12.71 2.19 8.96
C ASN A 206 -14.11 2.31 9.63
N SER A 207 -14.18 2.34 10.96
CA SER A 207 -15.43 2.42 11.73
C SER A 207 -15.51 3.66 12.64
N GLY A 208 -14.90 4.77 12.23
CA GLY A 208 -14.89 6.04 12.98
C GLY A 208 -16.29 6.61 13.22
N ASP A 209 -17.20 6.45 12.28
CA ASP A 209 -18.62 6.83 12.39
C ASP A 209 -19.49 5.73 13.03
N SER A 210 -18.89 4.57 13.38
CA SER A 210 -19.58 3.39 13.89
C SER A 210 -18.80 2.76 15.05
N GLY A 211 -18.74 3.50 16.17
CA GLY A 211 -18.17 3.03 17.44
C GLY A 211 -16.71 3.42 17.68
N ASN A 212 -15.95 3.76 16.63
CA ASN A 212 -14.57 4.27 16.73
C ASN A 212 -13.67 3.42 17.66
N GLY A 213 -13.73 2.09 17.50
CA GLY A 213 -12.98 1.17 18.35
C GLY A 213 -11.48 1.29 18.12
N VAL A 214 -10.68 1.37 19.18
CA VAL A 214 -9.20 1.37 19.05
C VAL A 214 -8.75 0.05 18.41
N GLN A 215 -7.98 0.16 17.33
CA GLN A 215 -7.45 -1.00 16.59
C GLN A 215 -5.93 -1.11 16.70
N PHE A 216 -5.47 -2.36 16.73
CA PHE A 216 -4.05 -2.73 16.77
C PHE A 216 -3.67 -3.39 15.43
N PRO A 217 -2.45 -3.15 14.89
CA PRO A 217 -1.29 -2.60 15.59
C PRO A 217 -1.18 -1.08 15.62
N ALA A 218 -2.04 -0.32 14.94
CA ALA A 218 -1.93 1.15 14.88
C ALA A 218 -1.83 1.84 16.26
N ALA A 219 -2.50 1.31 17.28
CA ALA A 219 -2.44 1.81 18.65
C ALA A 219 -1.28 1.30 19.51
N LEU A 220 -0.37 0.49 18.97
CA LEU A 220 0.82 0.03 19.69
C LEU A 220 1.92 1.10 19.71
N PRO A 221 2.64 1.29 20.84
CA PRO A 221 3.88 2.06 20.86
C PRO A 221 4.85 1.64 19.76
N GLY A 222 5.38 2.63 19.04
CA GLY A 222 6.37 2.42 17.97
C GLY A 222 5.76 2.16 16.58
N VAL A 223 4.43 2.10 16.45
CA VAL A 223 3.74 1.99 15.17
C VAL A 223 3.30 3.37 14.66
N VAL A 224 3.41 3.58 13.35
CA VAL A 224 2.86 4.76 12.67
C VAL A 224 1.40 4.47 12.31
N GLY A 225 0.47 4.89 13.16
CA GLY A 225 -0.97 4.79 12.88
C GLY A 225 -1.41 5.81 11.84
N VAL A 226 -2.11 5.37 10.79
CA VAL A 226 -2.47 6.20 9.64
C VAL A 226 -3.98 6.35 9.48
N ALA A 227 -4.46 7.60 9.55
CA ALA A 227 -5.84 7.97 9.28
C ALA A 227 -6.08 8.31 7.80
N GLY A 228 -7.35 8.36 7.42
CA GLY A 228 -7.80 8.59 6.05
C GLY A 228 -8.39 9.97 5.81
N THR A 229 -8.15 10.50 4.61
CA THR A 229 -8.74 11.75 4.11
C THR A 229 -9.55 11.57 2.84
N ASP A 230 -10.50 12.48 2.64
CA ASP A 230 -11.20 12.63 1.37
C ASP A 230 -10.40 13.47 0.36
N ARG A 231 -11.00 13.73 -0.81
CA ARG A 231 -10.43 14.53 -1.90
C ARG A 231 -10.09 15.99 -1.52
N ASP A 232 -10.74 16.52 -0.49
CA ASP A 232 -10.51 17.88 0.00
C ASP A 232 -9.46 17.92 1.12
N ALA A 233 -8.75 16.81 1.36
CA ALA A 233 -7.84 16.62 2.49
C ALA A 233 -8.51 16.77 3.86
N LYS A 234 -9.83 16.58 3.95
CA LYS A 234 -10.56 16.55 5.22
C LYS A 234 -10.55 15.13 5.77
N ALA A 235 -10.65 15.00 7.09
CA ALA A 235 -10.77 13.70 7.73
C ALA A 235 -11.98 12.95 7.19
N TRP A 236 -11.75 11.73 6.70
CA TRP A 236 -12.81 10.86 6.24
C TRP A 236 -13.64 10.38 7.44
N SER A 237 -14.96 10.49 7.39
CA SER A 237 -15.84 10.23 8.55
C SER A 237 -15.71 8.80 9.10
N LYS A 238 -15.36 7.83 8.24
CA LYS A 238 -15.15 6.44 8.62
C LYS A 238 -13.75 6.16 9.15
N SER A 239 -12.79 7.06 8.97
CA SER A 239 -11.46 6.89 9.54
C SER A 239 -11.57 6.91 11.07
N GLN A 240 -11.10 5.85 11.71
CA GLN A 240 -10.99 5.84 13.16
C GLN A 240 -9.99 6.92 13.60
N HIS A 241 -10.29 7.53 14.74
CA HIS A 241 -9.59 8.69 15.26
C HIS A 241 -9.26 8.51 16.74
N GLY A 242 -8.22 9.18 17.21
CA GLY A 242 -7.75 9.11 18.59
C GLY A 242 -6.23 9.23 18.70
N PRO A 243 -5.66 9.04 19.90
CA PRO A 243 -4.23 9.20 20.18
C PRO A 243 -3.30 8.33 19.32
N GLN A 244 -3.81 7.22 18.77
CA GLN A 244 -3.06 6.31 17.90
C GLN A 244 -2.71 6.90 16.52
N VAL A 245 -3.41 7.94 16.07
CA VAL A 245 -3.18 8.53 14.75
C VAL A 245 -1.92 9.40 14.78
N VAL A 246 -0.96 9.11 13.90
CA VAL A 246 0.29 9.84 13.75
C VAL A 246 0.27 10.72 12.49
N LEU A 247 -0.18 10.16 11.37
CA LEU A 247 -0.24 10.82 10.07
C LEU A 247 -1.56 10.47 9.37
N ALA A 248 -1.86 11.20 8.30
CA ALA A 248 -2.98 10.87 7.41
C ALA A 248 -2.55 10.84 5.95
N ALA A 249 -3.33 10.17 5.11
CA ALA A 249 -3.15 10.15 3.66
C ALA A 249 -4.51 10.04 2.95
N PRO A 250 -4.58 10.18 1.61
CA PRO A 250 -5.81 9.92 0.87
C PRO A 250 -6.39 8.53 1.16
N ALA A 251 -7.70 8.43 1.35
CA ALA A 251 -8.41 7.20 1.67
C ALA A 251 -9.64 6.96 0.80
N VAL A 252 -10.18 7.98 0.13
CA VAL A 252 -11.48 7.91 -0.54
C VAL A 252 -11.29 7.88 -2.04
N GLU A 253 -11.98 6.97 -2.70
CA GLU A 253 -11.94 6.75 -4.14
C GLU A 253 -10.52 6.54 -4.67
N ILE A 254 -9.76 5.70 -3.99
CA ILE A 254 -8.40 5.32 -4.40
C ILE A 254 -8.51 4.24 -5.47
N TYR A 255 -7.79 4.45 -6.57
CA TYR A 255 -7.77 3.55 -7.73
C TYR A 255 -6.44 2.81 -7.78
N GLY A 256 -6.51 1.52 -8.04
CA GLY A 256 -5.34 0.65 -8.12
C GLY A 256 -5.62 -0.65 -8.87
N ALA A 257 -4.57 -1.37 -9.21
CA ALA A 257 -4.67 -2.73 -9.75
C ALA A 257 -5.13 -3.69 -8.65
N CYS A 258 -6.03 -4.61 -8.99
CA CYS A 258 -6.57 -5.62 -8.07
C CYS A 258 -6.94 -6.89 -8.84
N THR A 259 -7.51 -7.87 -8.16
CA THR A 259 -7.89 -9.18 -8.75
C THR A 259 -9.30 -9.22 -9.36
N SER A 260 -9.93 -8.05 -9.59
CA SER A 260 -11.23 -7.96 -10.26
C SER A 260 -11.15 -8.40 -11.73
N GLY A 261 -12.31 -8.63 -12.36
CA GLY A 261 -12.36 -9.01 -13.79
C GLY A 261 -11.79 -7.97 -14.76
N SER A 262 -11.72 -6.69 -14.36
CA SER A 262 -11.04 -5.64 -15.14
C SER A 262 -9.55 -5.53 -14.81
N GLY A 263 -9.09 -6.14 -13.71
CA GLY A 263 -7.76 -5.95 -13.14
C GLY A 263 -7.60 -4.67 -12.32
N TYR A 264 -8.68 -3.91 -12.12
CA TYR A 264 -8.66 -2.61 -11.45
C TYR A 264 -9.84 -2.45 -10.49
N CYS A 265 -9.60 -1.76 -9.38
CA CYS A 265 -10.58 -1.52 -8.34
C CYS A 265 -10.55 -0.06 -7.89
N LYS A 266 -11.67 0.37 -7.32
CA LYS A 266 -11.76 1.62 -6.55
C LYS A 266 -12.13 1.27 -5.11
N GLY A 267 -11.35 1.73 -4.15
CA GLY A 267 -11.53 1.47 -2.73
C GLY A 267 -11.72 2.74 -1.90
N ASP A 268 -12.32 2.56 -0.73
CA ASP A 268 -12.30 3.54 0.35
C ASP A 268 -11.73 2.87 1.62
N GLY A 269 -10.63 3.39 2.17
CA GLY A 269 -9.99 2.75 3.31
C GLY A 269 -8.78 3.48 3.89
N THR A 270 -8.60 3.33 5.20
CA THR A 270 -7.31 3.63 5.85
C THR A 270 -6.21 2.66 5.42
N SER A 271 -6.58 1.52 4.80
CA SER A 271 -5.69 0.62 4.07
C SER A 271 -4.91 1.37 2.99
N ASP A 272 -5.61 2.07 2.10
CA ASP A 272 -5.01 2.84 1.00
C ASP A 272 -4.11 3.97 1.54
N SER A 273 -4.55 4.64 2.62
CA SER A 273 -3.74 5.64 3.31
C SER A 273 -2.44 5.06 3.87
N THR A 274 -2.48 3.84 4.41
CA THR A 274 -1.31 3.12 4.94
C THR A 274 -0.34 2.77 3.83
N ALA A 275 -0.86 2.31 2.69
CA ALA A 275 -0.08 2.01 1.50
C ALA A 275 0.62 3.27 0.95
N LEU A 276 -0.09 4.38 0.79
CA LEU A 276 0.47 5.66 0.35
C LEU A 276 1.51 6.21 1.35
N THR A 277 1.28 6.04 2.66
CA THR A 277 2.25 6.43 3.70
C THR A 277 3.52 5.57 3.64
N SER A 278 3.37 4.26 3.40
CA SER A 278 4.48 3.33 3.19
C SER A 278 5.30 3.67 1.95
N ALA A 279 4.64 4.05 0.86
CA ALA A 279 5.29 4.51 -0.35
C ALA A 279 6.03 5.84 -0.14
N ALA A 280 5.45 6.79 0.60
CA ALA A 280 6.11 8.04 0.96
C ALA A 280 7.40 7.80 1.76
N ALA A 281 7.37 6.87 2.73
CA ALA A 281 8.58 6.45 3.45
C ALA A 281 9.62 5.86 2.49
N ALA A 282 9.22 5.01 1.54
CA ALA A 282 10.13 4.44 0.55
C ALA A 282 10.74 5.49 -0.39
N LEU A 283 9.96 6.49 -0.82
CA LEU A 283 10.46 7.60 -1.64
C LEU A 283 11.58 8.37 -0.91
N ILE A 284 11.35 8.74 0.35
CA ILE A 284 12.31 9.50 1.17
C ILE A 284 13.55 8.65 1.47
N TRP A 285 13.36 7.39 1.86
CA TRP A 285 14.49 6.52 2.22
C TRP A 285 15.37 6.16 1.02
N SER A 286 14.81 6.12 -0.19
CA SER A 286 15.57 5.88 -1.43
C SER A 286 16.58 6.98 -1.72
N VAL A 287 16.27 8.25 -1.39
CA VAL A 287 17.19 9.38 -1.56
C VAL A 287 18.14 9.58 -0.37
N HIS A 288 17.76 9.05 0.80
CA HIS A 288 18.56 9.08 2.02
C HIS A 288 18.81 7.65 2.56
N PRO A 289 19.57 6.81 1.83
CA PRO A 289 19.74 5.39 2.18
C PRO A 289 20.49 5.15 3.48
N ASP A 290 21.21 6.17 3.99
CA ASP A 290 21.96 6.17 5.24
C ASP A 290 21.12 6.58 6.46
N TRP A 291 19.90 7.08 6.26
CA TRP A 291 19.01 7.44 7.37
C TRP A 291 18.41 6.22 8.06
N THR A 292 18.10 6.39 9.35
CA THR A 292 17.35 5.41 10.13
C THR A 292 15.84 5.57 9.95
N ALA A 293 15.09 4.56 10.39
CA ALA A 293 13.63 4.60 10.50
C ALA A 293 13.13 5.88 11.20
N ASN A 294 13.76 6.22 12.33
CA ASN A 294 13.39 7.39 13.12
C ASN A 294 13.59 8.71 12.36
N GLN A 295 14.67 8.81 11.58
CA GLN A 295 14.99 10.00 10.79
C GLN A 295 14.00 10.17 9.63
N VAL A 296 13.70 9.09 8.91
CA VAL A 296 12.68 9.11 7.84
C VAL A 296 11.32 9.51 8.41
N LEU A 297 10.89 8.88 9.50
CA LEU A 297 9.61 9.19 10.14
C LEU A 297 9.56 10.63 10.67
N ARG A 298 10.66 11.12 11.24
CA ARG A 298 10.71 12.50 11.73
C ARG A 298 10.55 13.50 10.60
N VAL A 299 11.21 13.29 9.46
CA VAL A 299 11.01 14.14 8.28
C VAL A 299 9.58 14.06 7.76
N MET A 300 8.97 12.87 7.74
CA MET A 300 7.56 12.73 7.37
C MET A 300 6.64 13.54 8.28
N ILE A 301 6.87 13.52 9.61
CA ILE A 301 6.12 14.30 10.59
C ILE A 301 6.38 15.81 10.41
N ASN A 302 7.64 16.23 10.34
CA ASN A 302 8.03 17.65 10.23
C ASN A 302 7.51 18.31 8.95
N THR A 303 7.29 17.52 7.90
CA THR A 303 6.78 18.01 6.61
C THR A 303 5.31 17.70 6.37
N ALA A 304 4.62 17.02 7.29
CA ALA A 304 3.17 16.81 7.24
C ALA A 304 2.41 18.15 7.23
N SER A 305 1.12 18.14 6.91
CA SER A 305 0.35 19.39 6.74
C SER A 305 0.17 20.21 8.02
N ASN A 306 0.34 19.61 9.22
CA ASN A 306 0.21 20.29 10.51
C ASN A 306 1.25 19.79 11.54
N PRO A 307 2.56 20.02 11.31
CA PRO A 307 3.63 19.38 12.09
C PRO A 307 3.73 19.88 13.54
N GLU A 308 3.20 21.08 13.82
CA GLU A 308 3.28 21.73 15.14
C GLU A 308 2.12 21.33 16.08
N GLU A 309 0.98 20.91 15.51
CA GLU A 309 -0.24 20.64 16.28
C GLU A 309 -0.89 19.32 15.83
N ARG A 310 -0.72 18.28 16.66
CA ARG A 310 -1.34 16.98 16.41
C ARG A 310 -2.84 17.02 16.73
N SER A 311 -3.65 16.49 15.82
CA SER A 311 -5.08 16.22 16.05
C SER A 311 -5.37 14.72 16.17
N ASP A 312 -6.50 14.35 16.77
CA ASP A 312 -6.93 12.94 16.84
C ASP A 312 -7.42 12.39 15.49
N TYR A 313 -7.83 13.27 14.57
CA TYR A 313 -8.37 12.87 13.27
C TYR A 313 -7.29 12.68 12.21
N LEU A 314 -6.27 13.55 12.19
CA LEU A 314 -5.25 13.56 11.14
C LEU A 314 -3.82 13.40 11.69
N GLY A 315 -3.64 13.25 13.00
CA GLY A 315 -2.32 13.26 13.61
C GLY A 315 -1.63 14.61 13.34
N TYR A 316 -0.36 14.57 12.92
CA TYR A 316 0.40 15.73 12.45
C TYR A 316 0.00 16.20 11.03
N GLY A 317 -1.04 15.61 10.46
CA GLY A 317 -1.62 16.02 9.18
C GLY A 317 -1.32 15.06 8.03
N VAL A 318 -1.75 15.47 6.84
CA VAL A 318 -1.59 14.70 5.60
C VAL A 318 -0.12 14.67 5.20
N ILE A 319 0.37 13.50 4.81
CA ILE A 319 1.73 13.30 4.31
C ILE A 319 2.01 14.17 3.07
N ARG A 320 3.21 14.76 3.01
CA ARG A 320 3.65 15.59 1.86
C ARG A 320 5.05 15.20 1.38
N PRO A 321 5.23 13.99 0.82
CA PRO A 321 6.55 13.52 0.37
C PRO A 321 7.24 14.48 -0.60
N ARG A 322 6.51 15.28 -1.40
CA ARG A 322 7.10 16.33 -2.25
C ARG A 322 7.93 17.34 -1.45
N ILE A 323 7.43 17.75 -0.28
CA ILE A 323 8.14 18.68 0.61
C ILE A 323 9.31 17.97 1.28
N ALA A 324 9.12 16.74 1.77
CA ALA A 324 10.19 15.93 2.35
C ALA A 324 11.36 15.68 1.38
N LEU A 325 11.08 15.42 0.10
CA LEU A 325 12.09 15.13 -0.91
C LEU A 325 12.90 16.38 -1.33
N THR A 326 12.33 17.58 -1.18
CA THR A 326 12.94 18.83 -1.66
C THR A 326 13.52 19.68 -0.52
N SER A 327 12.93 19.61 0.67
CA SER A 327 13.32 20.37 1.86
C SER A 327 13.00 19.56 3.11
N PRO A 328 13.73 18.45 3.36
CA PRO A 328 13.43 17.53 4.47
C PRO A 328 13.55 18.16 5.87
N GLY A 329 14.24 19.28 6.00
CA GLY A 329 14.58 19.86 7.29
C GLY A 329 15.62 19.02 8.03
N ASP A 330 15.65 19.13 9.35
CA ASP A 330 16.53 18.33 10.21
C ASP A 330 15.89 16.95 10.49
N PRO A 331 16.50 15.83 10.08
CA PRO A 331 16.02 14.49 10.43
C PRO A 331 16.20 14.15 11.93
N GLY A 332 17.00 14.95 12.64
CA GLY A 332 17.32 14.77 14.05
C GLY A 332 18.21 13.55 14.33
N PRO A 333 18.40 13.19 15.61
CA PRO A 333 19.20 12.05 16.02
C PRO A 333 18.64 10.72 15.51
N ALA A 334 19.54 9.82 15.09
CA ALA A 334 19.22 8.52 14.52
C ALA A 334 18.50 7.56 15.49
N ASP A 335 18.79 7.67 16.78
CA ASP A 335 18.39 6.78 17.87
C ASP A 335 17.19 7.29 18.68
N VAL A 336 16.70 8.50 18.38
CA VAL A 336 15.56 9.11 19.06
C VAL A 336 14.31 8.93 18.22
N SER A 337 13.33 8.16 18.72
CA SER A 337 12.01 8.00 18.10
C SER A 337 11.22 9.31 18.10
N PRO A 338 10.54 9.70 16.99
CA PRO A 338 9.62 10.83 16.98
C PRO A 338 8.24 10.49 17.53
N LEU A 339 7.95 9.20 17.78
CA LEU A 339 6.68 8.76 18.34
C LEU A 339 6.67 8.83 19.86
N PRO A 340 5.61 9.42 20.48
CA PRO A 340 5.43 9.38 21.92
C PRO A 340 5.34 7.94 22.45
N GLY A 341 5.98 7.64 23.59
CA GLY A 341 5.86 6.35 24.26
C GLY A 341 6.68 5.19 23.65
N ALA A 342 7.30 5.38 22.49
CA ALA A 342 8.30 4.47 21.95
C ALA A 342 9.66 4.80 22.59
N GLY A 343 10.00 4.14 23.70
CA GLY A 343 11.25 4.41 24.45
C GLY A 343 12.51 4.44 23.58
N ALA A 344 13.54 5.15 24.05
CA ALA A 344 14.86 5.22 23.42
C ALA A 344 15.53 3.84 23.41
N GLY A 345 15.51 3.18 22.26
CA GLY A 345 15.99 1.83 22.09
C GLY A 345 16.07 1.50 20.60
N ALA A 346 16.95 2.18 19.89
CA ALA A 346 17.33 1.86 18.51
C ALA A 346 18.69 2.52 18.22
N GLY A 347 19.74 2.06 18.90
CA GLY A 347 21.04 2.73 18.81
C GLY A 347 22.18 1.99 19.50
N ALA A 348 22.46 0.75 19.12
CA ALA A 348 23.78 0.13 19.35
C ALA A 348 24.02 -1.03 18.37
N ALA A 349 24.26 -0.73 17.09
CA ALA A 349 25.02 -1.65 16.26
C ALA A 349 26.50 -1.59 16.71
N ALA A 350 26.87 -2.43 17.68
CA ALA A 350 28.25 -2.60 18.08
C ALA A 350 29.01 -3.38 16.99
N SER A 351 30.12 -2.80 16.55
CA SER A 351 31.14 -3.44 15.71
C SER A 351 31.72 -4.69 16.42
N PRO A 352 32.09 -5.77 15.72
CA PRO A 352 32.48 -7.02 16.35
C PRO A 352 33.90 -6.95 16.93
N GLY A 353 34.00 -6.86 18.25
CA GLY A 353 35.23 -7.00 19.02
C GLY A 353 35.22 -8.30 19.84
N ALA A 354 36.26 -9.10 19.70
CA ALA A 354 36.38 -10.47 20.14
C ALA A 354 36.29 -10.72 21.67
N GLY A 355 35.57 -11.79 22.03
CA GLY A 355 35.98 -12.78 23.04
C GLY A 355 35.67 -12.48 24.51
N LYS A 356 34.77 -13.26 25.12
CA LYS A 356 35.15 -14.40 25.98
C LYS A 356 33.91 -15.16 26.49
N SER A 357 34.10 -16.47 26.50
CA SER A 357 33.25 -17.55 27.02
C SER A 357 32.91 -17.42 28.51
N GLY A 358 31.69 -17.84 28.87
CA GLY A 358 31.32 -18.19 30.24
C GLY A 358 29.95 -18.87 30.27
N ALA A 359 29.96 -20.21 30.31
CA ALA A 359 28.79 -21.07 30.50
C ALA A 359 28.44 -21.21 32.01
N ALA A 360 27.30 -21.87 32.26
CA ALA A 360 26.78 -22.40 33.55
C ALA A 360 26.08 -21.36 34.45
N ASP A 361 24.96 -21.62 35.13
CA ASP A 361 24.18 -22.84 35.40
C ASP A 361 22.76 -22.44 35.84
N GLN A 362 21.78 -23.29 35.54
CA GLN A 362 20.49 -23.31 36.25
C GLN A 362 20.64 -24.00 37.62
N PRO A 363 19.70 -23.76 38.54
CA PRO A 363 18.95 -24.92 39.04
C PRO A 363 17.44 -24.68 39.16
N GLY A 364 16.69 -25.72 38.83
CA GLY A 364 15.27 -25.85 39.13
C GLY A 364 15.00 -26.31 40.56
N GLY A 365 13.75 -26.16 40.97
CA GLY A 365 13.19 -26.71 42.21
C GLY A 365 11.67 -26.60 42.18
N ALA A 366 10.99 -27.74 42.30
CA ALA A 366 9.54 -27.90 42.23
C ALA A 366 8.91 -28.14 43.62
N ALA A 367 7.59 -27.89 43.71
CA ALA A 367 6.60 -28.42 44.68
C ALA A 367 6.72 -27.95 46.15
N SER A 368 5.68 -27.80 46.99
CA SER A 368 4.22 -28.05 46.96
C SER A 368 3.59 -27.46 48.24
N ASP A 369 2.29 -27.15 48.16
CA ASP A 369 1.20 -27.22 49.17
C ASP A 369 1.39 -26.82 50.64
N ALA A 370 0.50 -25.93 51.14
CA ALA A 370 -0.56 -26.28 52.10
C ALA A 370 -1.40 -25.05 52.55
N ALA A 371 -2.64 -25.35 52.93
CA ALA A 371 -3.81 -24.48 53.10
C ALA A 371 -3.99 -23.82 54.48
N SER A 372 -4.90 -22.83 54.54
CA SER A 372 -5.90 -22.56 55.61
C SER A 372 -6.51 -21.16 55.35
N ALA A 373 -7.77 -20.80 55.61
CA ALA A 373 -9.04 -21.46 55.88
C ALA A 373 -10.08 -20.32 55.89
N ALA A 374 -11.32 -20.60 55.47
CA ALA A 374 -12.49 -19.70 55.54
C ALA A 374 -13.10 -19.61 56.96
N PRO A 375 -14.15 -18.78 57.20
CA PRO A 375 -15.55 -19.23 57.03
C PRO A 375 -16.48 -18.17 56.36
N GLU A 376 -17.44 -18.54 55.49
CA GLU A 376 -18.89 -18.88 55.72
C GLU A 376 -19.72 -17.82 56.50
N GLY A 377 -20.95 -17.40 56.15
CA GLY A 377 -21.99 -17.74 55.16
C GLY A 377 -22.79 -16.46 54.81
N SER A 378 -23.85 -16.39 54.00
CA SER A 378 -25.01 -17.28 53.80
C SER A 378 -25.77 -16.85 52.53
N ALA A 379 -26.44 -17.80 51.85
CA ALA A 379 -27.46 -17.59 50.81
C ALA A 379 -28.88 -17.79 51.43
N PRO A 380 -30.02 -17.91 50.69
CA PRO A 380 -30.31 -17.67 49.26
C PRO A 380 -31.66 -16.94 48.99
N ALA A 381 -31.97 -16.60 47.73
CA ALA A 381 -33.35 -16.60 47.21
C ALA A 381 -33.39 -16.62 45.66
N GLU A 382 -34.40 -17.31 45.13
CA GLU A 382 -34.61 -17.81 43.77
C GLU A 382 -35.34 -16.85 42.80
N SER A 383 -35.39 -17.27 41.51
CA SER A 383 -36.53 -17.10 40.56
C SER A 383 -36.67 -15.73 39.87
N SER A 384 -36.98 -15.55 38.58
CA SER A 384 -37.49 -16.39 37.48
C SER A 384 -37.32 -15.64 36.13
N ALA A 385 -37.36 -16.37 35.01
CA ALA A 385 -37.55 -15.84 33.64
C ALA A 385 -39.00 -15.33 33.42
N PRO A 386 -39.35 -14.68 32.28
CA PRO A 386 -39.72 -15.47 31.08
C PRO A 386 -39.44 -14.83 29.70
N GLU A 387 -39.42 -15.70 28.67
CA GLU A 387 -39.79 -15.38 27.28
C GLU A 387 -41.32 -15.43 27.10
N ALA A 388 -41.88 -14.64 26.16
CA ALA A 388 -42.77 -15.10 25.07
C ALA A 388 -43.51 -13.95 24.33
N THR A 389 -43.28 -13.89 23.02
CA THR A 389 -44.22 -13.69 21.88
C THR A 389 -45.59 -13.00 22.03
N GLY A 390 -45.96 -12.16 21.04
CA GLY A 390 -47.32 -12.18 20.47
C GLY A 390 -47.99 -10.87 20.00
N GLN A 391 -48.08 -10.71 18.67
CA GLN A 391 -49.20 -10.18 17.84
C GLN A 391 -49.64 -8.68 17.81
N GLN A 392 -49.42 -8.12 16.61
CA GLN A 392 -50.36 -7.42 15.69
C GLN A 392 -51.34 -6.34 16.20
N SER A 393 -51.26 -5.15 15.59
CA SER A 393 -52.42 -4.49 14.97
C SER A 393 -52.03 -3.50 13.87
N SER A 394 -52.89 -3.45 12.86
CA SER A 394 -52.89 -2.76 11.57
C SER A 394 -53.38 -1.30 11.64
N GLY A 395 -52.90 -0.46 10.71
CA GLY A 395 -53.47 0.85 10.40
C GLY A 395 -53.00 1.38 9.04
N SER A 396 -53.96 1.51 8.12
CA SER A 396 -53.85 1.75 6.68
C SER A 396 -53.68 3.22 6.23
N GLY A 397 -53.06 3.45 5.06
CA GLY A 397 -53.13 4.72 4.31
C GLY A 397 -52.35 4.80 2.98
N SER A 398 -52.94 4.31 1.88
CA SER A 398 -52.88 4.76 0.45
C SER A 398 -51.59 5.30 -0.25
N LEU A 399 -51.01 4.46 -1.15
CA LEU A 399 -50.45 4.57 -2.54
C LEU A 399 -50.24 5.95 -3.28
N PRO A 400 -49.41 6.08 -4.38
CA PRO A 400 -49.03 5.03 -5.37
C PRO A 400 -47.59 4.99 -6.00
N LEU A 401 -47.23 3.77 -6.46
CA LEU A 401 -46.58 3.32 -7.72
C LEU A 401 -45.38 4.09 -8.36
N VAL A 402 -44.17 3.50 -8.21
CA VAL A 402 -43.18 3.32 -9.31
C VAL A 402 -42.49 1.96 -9.15
N VAL A 403 -43.17 0.86 -9.50
CA VAL A 403 -42.52 -0.46 -9.65
C VAL A 403 -43.12 -1.15 -10.88
N GLY A 404 -42.66 -0.73 -12.06
CA GLY A 404 -42.98 -1.38 -13.35
C GLY A 404 -41.75 -1.72 -14.20
N GLY A 405 -40.60 -1.08 -13.96
CA GLY A 405 -39.39 -1.28 -14.77
C GLY A 405 -38.52 -2.48 -14.36
N ALA A 406 -38.51 -2.84 -13.07
CA ALA A 406 -37.57 -3.84 -12.56
C ALA A 406 -37.95 -5.29 -12.95
N VAL A 407 -39.25 -5.61 -13.04
CA VAL A 407 -39.69 -6.98 -13.35
C VAL A 407 -39.56 -7.31 -14.84
N ALA A 408 -39.76 -6.33 -15.72
CA ALA A 408 -39.56 -6.51 -17.16
C ALA A 408 -38.07 -6.67 -17.54
N GLY A 409 -37.18 -5.91 -16.88
CA GLY A 409 -35.74 -6.03 -17.10
C GLY A 409 -35.17 -7.39 -16.68
N VAL A 410 -35.63 -7.92 -15.54
CA VAL A 410 -35.22 -9.24 -15.04
C VAL A 410 -35.72 -10.36 -15.96
N LEU A 411 -36.94 -10.27 -16.49
CA LEU A 411 -37.47 -11.26 -17.42
C LEU A 411 -36.72 -11.28 -18.77
N VAL A 412 -36.29 -10.13 -19.27
CA VAL A 412 -35.46 -10.05 -20.49
C VAL A 412 -34.07 -10.64 -20.26
N LEU A 413 -33.44 -10.35 -19.11
CA LEU A 413 -32.13 -10.90 -18.76
C LEU A 413 -32.17 -12.43 -18.59
N VAL A 414 -33.21 -12.97 -17.96
CA VAL A 414 -33.41 -14.41 -17.83
C VAL A 414 -33.64 -15.07 -19.20
N LEU A 415 -34.41 -14.44 -20.10
CA LEU A 415 -34.64 -14.97 -21.44
C LEU A 415 -33.34 -15.02 -22.28
N VAL A 416 -32.51 -13.97 -22.18
CA VAL A 416 -31.20 -13.91 -22.86
C VAL A 416 -30.26 -14.97 -22.30
N ALA A 417 -30.19 -15.13 -20.97
CA ALA A 417 -29.37 -16.16 -20.34
C ALA A 417 -29.78 -17.58 -20.77
N VAL A 418 -31.10 -17.86 -20.83
CA VAL A 418 -31.62 -19.15 -21.29
C VAL A 418 -31.27 -19.41 -22.76
N LEU A 419 -31.35 -18.41 -23.63
CA LEU A 419 -31.00 -18.55 -25.05
C LEU A 419 -29.49 -18.78 -25.26
N VAL A 420 -28.63 -18.12 -24.47
CA VAL A 420 -27.17 -18.29 -24.53
C VAL A 420 -26.75 -19.67 -24.01
N VAL A 421 -27.31 -20.13 -22.89
CA VAL A 421 -27.04 -21.47 -22.34
C VAL A 421 -27.53 -22.57 -23.29
N ARG A 422 -28.68 -22.36 -23.96
CA ARG A 422 -29.23 -23.33 -24.92
C ARG A 422 -28.42 -23.39 -26.21
N ARG A 423 -27.78 -22.29 -26.63
CA ARG A 423 -26.87 -22.24 -27.78
C ARG A 423 -25.51 -22.91 -27.49
N ASN A 424 -25.02 -22.83 -26.25
CA ASN A 424 -23.74 -23.45 -25.85
C ASN A 424 -23.85 -24.93 -25.46
N ARG A 425 -25.06 -25.50 -25.34
CA ARG A 425 -25.26 -26.93 -25.06
C ARG A 425 -25.26 -27.82 -26.32
N SER A 426 -24.94 -27.28 -27.48
CA SER A 426 -24.97 -28.00 -28.76
C SER A 426 -23.58 -28.22 -29.37
N THR A 427 -22.54 -28.50 -28.58
CA THR A 427 -21.31 -29.15 -29.04
C THR A 427 -20.60 -29.81 -27.84
N GLY A 428 -21.00 -31.04 -27.50
CA GLY A 428 -20.19 -31.92 -26.65
C GLY A 428 -19.13 -32.64 -27.50
N PRO A 429 -17.91 -32.88 -27.00
CA PRO A 429 -16.91 -33.67 -27.72
C PRO A 429 -17.34 -35.15 -27.79
N GLY A 430 -17.34 -35.73 -29.00
CA GLY A 430 -17.59 -37.15 -29.20
C GLY A 430 -16.42 -38.04 -28.71
N PRO A 431 -16.65 -39.34 -28.50
CA PRO A 431 -15.66 -40.27 -27.95
C PRO A 431 -14.51 -40.57 -28.91
N VAL A 432 -13.29 -40.63 -28.39
CA VAL A 432 -12.05 -40.96 -29.11
C VAL A 432 -11.81 -42.48 -29.07
N PRO A 433 -11.59 -43.16 -30.21
CA PRO A 433 -11.24 -44.58 -30.24
C PRO A 433 -9.72 -44.82 -30.08
N PRO A 434 -9.29 -45.98 -29.53
CA PRO A 434 -7.89 -46.23 -29.18
C PRO A 434 -7.03 -46.82 -30.32
N GLY A 435 -5.82 -46.27 -30.48
CA GLY A 435 -4.57 -47.01 -30.75
C GLY A 435 -4.17 -47.35 -32.20
N ALA A 436 -3.09 -46.73 -32.68
CA ALA A 436 -2.12 -47.35 -33.60
C ALA A 436 -0.70 -46.78 -33.33
N PRO A 437 0.37 -47.60 -33.31
CA PRO A 437 1.68 -47.18 -32.83
C PRO A 437 2.70 -46.87 -33.96
N TYR A 438 3.67 -46.03 -33.59
CA TYR A 438 4.98 -45.72 -34.21
C TYR A 438 5.04 -44.90 -35.51
N GLY A 439 5.46 -43.64 -35.36
CA GLY A 439 6.16 -42.85 -36.37
C GLY A 439 7.33 -42.11 -35.72
N VAL A 440 8.54 -42.39 -36.16
CA VAL A 440 9.81 -41.78 -35.71
C VAL A 440 9.79 -40.27 -36.00
N PRO A 441 10.16 -39.37 -35.06
CA PRO A 441 10.22 -37.95 -35.34
C PRO A 441 11.41 -37.62 -36.26
N PRO A 442 11.25 -36.77 -37.30
CA PRO A 442 12.37 -36.34 -38.13
C PRO A 442 13.32 -35.45 -37.33
N GLN A 443 14.62 -35.70 -37.49
CA GLN A 443 15.70 -34.99 -36.85
C GLN A 443 15.70 -33.49 -37.19
N GLN A 444 15.91 -32.68 -36.16
CA GLN A 444 16.10 -31.23 -36.27
C GLN A 444 17.41 -30.94 -37.01
N GLN A 445 17.31 -30.20 -38.11
CA GLN A 445 18.46 -29.61 -38.80
C GLN A 445 19.05 -28.49 -37.92
N PRO A 446 20.38 -28.40 -37.74
CA PRO A 446 21.00 -27.30 -37.00
C PRO A 446 20.78 -25.96 -37.69
N TYR A 447 20.38 -24.96 -36.91
CA TYR A 447 20.21 -23.57 -37.33
C TYR A 447 21.52 -23.02 -37.94
N ALA A 448 21.45 -22.50 -39.17
CA ALA A 448 22.52 -21.70 -39.74
C ALA A 448 22.58 -20.33 -39.03
N PRO A 449 23.77 -19.79 -38.69
CA PRO A 449 23.86 -18.46 -38.09
C PRO A 449 23.39 -17.38 -39.07
N GLN A 450 22.48 -16.50 -38.62
CA GLN A 450 22.14 -15.28 -39.37
C GLN A 450 23.36 -14.35 -39.46
N PRO A 451 23.61 -13.70 -40.62
CA PRO A 451 24.61 -12.66 -40.71
C PRO A 451 24.19 -11.40 -39.91
N PRO A 452 25.12 -10.71 -39.24
CA PRO A 452 24.80 -9.52 -38.46
C PRO A 452 24.35 -8.35 -39.35
N ALA A 453 23.35 -7.61 -38.87
CA ALA A 453 22.82 -6.41 -39.51
C ALA A 453 23.90 -5.31 -39.66
N PRO A 454 23.86 -4.50 -40.73
CA PRO A 454 24.84 -3.42 -40.93
C PRO A 454 24.65 -2.29 -39.92
N GLN A 455 25.76 -1.90 -39.28
CA GLN A 455 25.86 -0.76 -38.38
C GLN A 455 25.80 0.57 -39.16
N PRO A 456 25.11 1.62 -38.67
CA PRO A 456 25.18 2.95 -39.27
C PRO A 456 26.57 3.58 -39.06
N TYR A 457 27.08 4.20 -40.12
CA TYR A 457 28.34 4.93 -40.12
C TYR A 457 28.31 6.16 -39.22
N GLY A 458 29.38 6.32 -38.44
CA GLY A 458 29.84 7.60 -37.90
C GLY A 458 29.61 7.76 -36.41
N GLN A 459 30.59 7.35 -35.59
CA GLN A 459 31.10 8.07 -34.41
C GLN A 459 32.52 7.57 -34.11
N GLN A 460 33.42 8.52 -33.87
CA GLN A 460 34.85 8.35 -33.64
C GLN A 460 35.09 7.69 -32.26
N PRO A 461 36.01 6.72 -32.10
CA PRO A 461 36.28 6.13 -30.78
C PRO A 461 37.01 7.12 -29.86
N ALA A 462 36.46 7.32 -28.66
CA ALA A 462 37.12 8.03 -27.57
C ALA A 462 38.33 7.22 -27.04
N ALA A 463 39.40 7.93 -26.69
CA ALA A 463 40.63 7.35 -26.13
C ALA A 463 40.38 6.61 -24.80
N PRO A 464 41.11 5.51 -24.51
CA PRO A 464 40.92 4.76 -23.28
C PRO A 464 41.41 5.54 -22.05
N PRO A 465 40.75 5.39 -20.88
CA PRO A 465 41.14 6.09 -19.65
C PRO A 465 42.45 5.56 -19.07
N ALA A 466 43.26 6.48 -18.54
CA ALA A 466 44.52 6.20 -17.87
C ALA A 466 44.31 5.42 -16.55
N ALA A 467 45.22 4.48 -16.28
CA ALA A 467 45.24 3.64 -15.08
C ALA A 467 45.50 4.45 -13.78
N PRO A 468 44.97 4.02 -12.62
CA PRO A 468 45.18 4.72 -11.35
C PRO A 468 46.59 4.51 -10.79
N PRO A 469 47.21 5.51 -10.12
CA PRO A 469 48.52 5.36 -9.52
C PRO A 469 48.50 4.51 -8.24
N ARG A 470 49.53 3.68 -8.10
CA ARG A 470 49.80 2.82 -6.95
C ARG A 470 50.32 3.63 -5.75
N TYR A 471 49.83 3.28 -4.57
CA TYR A 471 50.36 3.73 -3.28
C TYR A 471 51.76 3.17 -3.02
N GLY A 472 52.63 4.01 -2.44
CA GLY A 472 53.81 3.56 -1.70
C GLY A 472 54.95 4.57 -1.71
N GLN A 473 55.43 4.90 -0.50
CA GLN A 473 56.67 5.61 -0.11
C GLN A 473 56.44 7.02 0.47
N GLN A 474 56.35 7.09 1.81
CA GLN A 474 56.67 8.28 2.63
C GLN A 474 58.21 8.47 2.69
N PRO A 475 58.74 9.70 2.82
CA PRO A 475 59.13 10.26 4.13
C PRO A 475 59.17 11.83 4.18
N PRO A 476 59.73 12.51 5.20
CA PRO A 476 59.57 12.43 6.65
C PRO A 476 59.06 13.76 7.28
N TYR A 477 58.72 13.72 8.56
CA TYR A 477 58.26 14.85 9.41
C TYR A 477 59.25 16.02 9.51
N GLY A 478 58.75 17.27 9.49
CA GLY A 478 59.45 18.42 10.07
C GLY A 478 59.05 19.85 9.61
N ARG A 479 58.00 20.43 10.19
CA ARG A 479 57.82 21.86 10.63
C ARG A 479 56.32 22.22 10.75
N PRO A 480 55.88 22.99 11.77
CA PRO A 480 54.50 23.48 11.84
C PRO A 480 54.26 24.59 10.81
N ALA A 481 53.19 24.49 10.02
CA ALA A 481 52.74 25.54 9.11
C ALA A 481 51.80 26.53 9.82
N ALA A 482 51.96 27.82 9.51
CA ALA A 482 51.23 28.95 10.06
C ALA A 482 49.73 28.95 9.64
N PRO A 483 48.83 29.58 10.43
CA PRO A 483 47.41 29.64 10.11
C PRO A 483 47.11 30.54 8.88
N PRO A 484 46.10 30.20 8.05
CA PRO A 484 45.76 30.98 6.87
C PRO A 484 45.10 32.34 7.22
N ALA A 485 45.40 33.34 6.39
CA ALA A 485 44.96 34.72 6.51
C ALA A 485 43.44 34.89 6.28
N ALA A 486 42.84 35.81 7.03
CA ALA A 486 41.44 36.21 6.95
C ALA A 486 41.12 36.98 5.65
N PRO A 487 39.89 36.86 5.11
CA PRO A 487 39.46 37.62 3.94
C PRO A 487 39.20 39.12 4.27
N PRO A 488 39.37 40.04 3.30
CA PRO A 488 39.38 41.48 3.52
C PRO A 488 38.01 42.07 3.90
N GLY A 489 38.06 43.03 4.82
CA GLY A 489 36.91 43.68 5.45
C GLY A 489 36.09 44.60 4.55
N TYR A 490 34.78 44.57 4.78
CA TYR A 490 33.83 45.54 4.26
C TYR A 490 33.81 46.81 5.12
N GLY A 491 33.66 47.94 4.44
CA GLY A 491 33.85 49.29 4.95
C GLY A 491 32.90 49.73 6.08
N GLN A 492 33.45 50.66 6.85
CA GLN A 492 32.85 51.42 7.94
C GLN A 492 31.55 52.14 7.52
N GLN A 493 30.47 51.94 8.29
CA GLN A 493 29.32 52.85 8.34
C GLN A 493 29.45 53.77 9.57
N PRO A 494 29.11 55.07 9.47
CA PRO A 494 29.23 56.02 10.57
C PRO A 494 28.12 55.87 11.64
N PRO A 495 28.37 56.31 12.89
CA PRO A 495 27.51 56.01 14.04
C PRO A 495 26.20 56.81 14.05
N TYR A 496 25.11 56.11 14.39
CA TYR A 496 23.79 56.68 14.64
C TYR A 496 23.82 57.66 15.82
N GLY A 497 23.43 58.90 15.52
CA GLY A 497 23.15 59.93 16.51
C GLY A 497 21.88 59.63 17.28
N GLN A 498 21.91 59.96 18.57
CA GLN A 498 20.78 59.89 19.47
C GLN A 498 19.63 60.80 19.00
N GLN A 499 18.42 60.25 18.93
CA GLN A 499 17.19 61.02 18.86
C GLN A 499 16.38 60.77 20.12
N GLN A 500 15.98 61.87 20.75
CA GLN A 500 15.14 61.94 21.95
C GLN A 500 13.75 61.33 21.71
N PRO A 501 13.09 60.77 22.74
CA PRO A 501 11.73 60.27 22.62
C PRO A 501 10.70 61.41 22.66
N PRO A 502 9.64 61.38 21.83
CA PRO A 502 8.49 62.24 22.05
C PRO A 502 7.61 61.69 23.18
N SER A 503 7.16 62.64 23.99
CA SER A 503 6.27 62.57 25.14
C SER A 503 4.91 61.90 24.87
N GLY A 504 4.55 60.98 25.76
CA GLY A 504 3.29 60.96 26.53
C GLY A 504 1.94 61.03 25.80
N GLY A 505 1.16 59.95 25.94
CA GLY A 505 -0.29 59.95 25.73
C GLY A 505 -0.93 58.63 26.19
N ASN A 506 -1.49 58.63 27.39
CA ASN A 506 -2.23 57.53 28.02
C ASN A 506 -3.64 57.39 27.40
N PRO A 507 -4.05 56.22 26.86
CA PRO A 507 -5.40 56.05 26.30
C PRO A 507 -6.44 55.45 27.27
N TYR A 508 -6.21 55.41 28.58
CA TYR A 508 -7.27 55.10 29.57
C TYR A 508 -7.64 56.34 30.39
N ALA A 509 -8.53 57.15 29.82
CA ALA A 509 -9.33 58.13 30.56
C ALA A 509 -10.65 58.40 29.81
N ASN A 510 -11.74 57.91 30.43
CA ASN A 510 -13.17 58.02 30.13
C ASN A 510 -13.76 57.17 29.00
#